data_AF-A0A9D4IID6-F1
#
_entry.id   AF-A0A9D4IID6-F1
#
_cell.length_a   1.000
_cell.length_b   1.000
_cell.length_c   1.000
_cell.angle_alpha   90.00
_cell.angle_beta   90.00
_cell.angle_gamma   90.00
#
_symmetry.space_group_name_H-M   'P 1'
#
loop_
_entity.id
_entity.type
_entity.pdbx_description
1 polymer ?
#
loop_
_entity_poly.entity_id
_entity_poly.type
_entity_poly.pdbx_seq_one_letter_code
_entity_poly.pdbx_strand_id
1 'polypeptide(L)'
;MEIESHLLLLAHKLNCSLGLRELILSHNTRITCDGWRRLAMSLASGSSLRTLHVDFNVIGDACAASLVTALPGATCLETLDMECTGITDFSGQVDCVYGFSYGL
;
A
#
# COMPACT_ATOMS: atom_id res chain seq x y z
N MET A 1 20.01 0.86 4.86
CA MET A 1 19.47 0.39 6.15
C MET A 1 18.59 1.43 6.86
N GLU A 2 18.87 2.74 6.77
CA GLU A 2 18.05 3.75 7.49
C GLU A 2 16.61 3.94 6.94
N ILE A 3 16.39 3.83 5.63
CA ILE A 3 15.07 4.06 5.01
C ILE A 3 14.01 3.06 5.51
N GLU A 4 14.38 1.79 5.70
CA GLU A 4 13.45 0.77 6.19
C GLU A 4 13.04 1.00 7.65
N SER A 5 13.96 1.51 8.48
CA SER A 5 13.67 1.85 9.87
C SER A 5 12.68 3.00 9.99
N HIS A 6 12.73 3.97 9.06
CA HIS A 6 11.77 5.07 8.99
C HIS A 6 10.40 4.58 8.54
N LEU A 7 10.35 3.60 7.61
CA LEU A 7 9.10 3.01 7.18
C LEU A 7 8.43 2.19 8.30
N LEU A 8 9.22 1.55 9.14
CA LEU A 8 8.76 0.81 10.33
C LEU A 8 8.13 1.77 11.35
N LEU A 9 8.74 2.93 11.55
CA LEU A 9 8.20 4.00 12.40
C LEU A 9 6.91 4.60 11.80
N LEU A 10 6.85 4.78 10.49
CA LEU A 10 5.66 5.24 9.77
C LEU A 10 4.50 4.25 9.91
N ALA A 11 4.74 2.96 9.65
CA ALA A 11 3.76 1.89 9.85
C ALA A 11 3.24 1.87 11.30
N HIS A 12 4.13 1.97 12.28
CA HIS A 12 3.71 2.02 13.68
C HIS A 12 2.88 3.27 14.01
N LYS A 13 3.24 4.44 13.43
CA LYS A 13 2.49 5.70 13.56
C LYS A 13 1.15 5.73 12.82
N LEU A 14 1.01 4.98 11.73
CA LEU A 14 -0.26 4.82 11.01
C LEU A 14 -1.26 4.00 11.83
N ASN A 15 -0.77 3.02 12.61
CA ASN A 15 -1.57 2.17 13.47
C ASN A 15 -1.89 2.82 14.83
N CYS A 16 -1.00 3.70 15.32
CA CYS A 16 -1.17 4.37 16.60
C CYS A 16 -1.33 5.89 16.39
N SER A 17 -2.55 6.38 16.60
CA SER A 17 -2.84 7.68 17.24
C SER A 17 -2.85 8.99 16.45
N LEU A 18 -2.53 9.06 15.15
CA LEU A 18 -2.34 10.39 14.51
C LEU A 18 -3.52 10.95 13.71
N GLY A 19 -4.58 10.18 13.42
CA GLY A 19 -5.64 10.68 12.53
C GLY A 19 -5.10 11.09 11.15
N LEU A 20 -4.00 10.45 10.72
CA LEU A 20 -3.34 10.77 9.46
C LEU A 20 -4.31 10.43 8.33
N ARG A 21 -4.79 11.45 7.62
CA ARG A 21 -5.77 11.29 6.54
C ARG A 21 -5.11 11.06 5.20
N GLU A 22 -3.89 11.56 5.02
CA GLU A 22 -3.20 11.53 3.73
C GLU A 22 -1.74 11.14 3.93
N LEU A 23 -1.26 10.22 3.10
CA LEU A 23 0.11 9.76 3.07
C LEU A 23 0.61 9.76 1.62
N ILE A 24 1.62 10.58 1.36
CA ILE A 24 2.25 10.72 0.05
C ILE A 24 3.66 10.10 0.14
N LEU A 25 3.86 9.04 -0.63
CA LEU A 25 5.12 8.32 -0.76
C LEU A 25 5.58 8.28 -2.23
N SER A 26 5.07 9.18 -3.07
CA SER A 26 5.41 9.27 -4.48
C SER A 26 6.90 9.47 -4.73
N HIS A 27 7.44 8.94 -5.84
CA HIS A 27 8.85 9.10 -6.24
C HIS A 27 9.92 8.55 -5.25
N ASN A 28 9.61 7.53 -4.48
CA ASN A 28 10.52 6.86 -3.54
C ASN A 28 11.05 5.51 -4.08
N THR A 29 11.93 5.55 -5.07
CA THR A 29 12.54 4.35 -5.71
C THR A 29 13.43 3.49 -4.80
N ARG A 30 13.70 3.96 -3.57
CA ARG A 30 14.50 3.24 -2.56
C ARG A 30 13.66 2.39 -1.61
N ILE A 31 12.33 2.43 -1.71
CA ILE A 31 11.47 1.58 -0.89
C ILE A 31 11.51 0.16 -1.46
N THR A 32 11.97 -0.77 -0.63
CA THR A 32 12.01 -2.19 -0.96
C THR A 32 10.62 -2.81 -0.86
N CYS A 33 10.45 -3.97 -1.47
CA CYS A 33 9.26 -4.80 -1.29
C CYS A 33 8.90 -5.08 0.17
N ASP A 34 9.90 -5.25 1.05
CA ASP A 34 9.66 -5.43 2.47
C ASP A 34 9.11 -4.18 3.14
N GLY A 35 9.54 -3.00 2.67
CA GLY A 35 8.91 -1.74 3.05
C GLY A 35 7.42 -1.71 2.69
N TRP A 36 7.08 -2.02 1.44
CA TRP A 36 5.68 -2.05 0.99
C TRP A 36 4.82 -3.06 1.75
N ARG A 37 5.36 -4.25 2.04
CA ARG A 37 4.66 -5.26 2.88
C ARG A 37 4.39 -4.76 4.29
N ARG A 38 5.31 -4.03 4.90
CA ARG A 38 5.12 -3.45 6.23
C ARG A 38 4.04 -2.38 6.22
N LEU A 39 4.01 -1.54 5.18
CA LEU A 39 2.94 -0.57 4.98
C LEU A 39 1.59 -1.25 4.79
N ALA A 40 1.54 -2.33 4.01
CA ALA A 40 0.36 -3.17 3.86
C ALA A 40 -0.11 -3.73 5.22
N MET A 41 0.77 -4.35 6.02
CA MET A 41 0.39 -4.85 7.34
C MET A 41 -0.17 -3.76 8.25
N SER A 42 0.36 -2.54 8.17
CA SER A 42 -0.17 -1.41 8.93
C SER A 42 -1.51 -0.89 8.44
N LEU A 43 -1.80 -1.00 7.14
CA LEU A 43 -3.10 -0.69 6.57
C LEU A 43 -4.12 -1.74 7.01
N ALA A 44 -3.73 -3.01 6.98
CA ALA A 44 -4.56 -4.14 7.38
C ALA A 44 -4.96 -4.11 8.87
N SER A 45 -4.13 -3.52 9.74
CA SER A 45 -4.40 -3.43 11.17
C SER A 45 -5.41 -2.34 11.56
N GLY A 46 -5.95 -1.59 10.58
CA GLY A 46 -6.89 -0.51 10.82
C GLY A 46 -6.18 0.84 10.87
N SER A 47 -6.19 1.56 9.74
CA SER A 47 -5.69 2.93 9.66
C SER A 47 -6.82 3.94 9.49
N SER A 48 -6.59 5.17 9.96
CA SER A 48 -7.47 6.33 9.71
C SER A 48 -7.17 7.05 8.37
N LEU A 49 -6.27 6.46 7.58
CA LEU A 49 -5.85 6.98 6.28
C LEU A 49 -7.00 6.97 5.29
N ARG A 50 -7.24 8.11 4.65
CA ARG A 50 -8.22 8.30 3.57
C ARG A 50 -7.57 8.28 2.19
N THR A 51 -6.37 8.81 2.09
CA THR A 51 -5.66 8.99 0.81
C THR A 51 -4.24 8.44 0.91
N LEU A 52 -3.87 7.57 -0.03
CA LEU A 52 -2.53 7.00 -0.16
C LEU A 52 -2.01 7.20 -1.58
N HIS A 53 -0.95 7.99 -1.72
CA HIS A 53 -0.25 8.20 -2.99
C HIS A 53 1.08 7.44 -2.97
N VAL A 54 1.21 6.45 -3.84
CA VAL A 54 2.44 5.65 -4.01
C VAL A 54 2.91 5.64 -5.46
N ASP A 55 2.47 6.61 -6.24
CA ASP A 55 2.79 6.84 -7.64
C ASP A 55 4.30 7.02 -7.89
N PHE A 56 4.73 6.67 -9.10
CA PHE A 56 6.14 6.76 -9.54
C PHE A 56 7.13 6.02 -8.62
N ASN A 57 6.70 4.92 -8.00
CA ASN A 57 7.56 4.01 -7.25
C ASN A 57 7.87 2.72 -8.03
N VAL A 58 8.88 1.97 -7.59
CA VAL A 58 9.11 0.62 -8.13
C VAL A 58 8.56 -0.37 -7.11
N ILE A 59 7.29 -0.74 -7.26
CA ILE A 59 6.61 -1.70 -6.37
C ILE A 59 6.68 -3.11 -6.96
N GLY A 60 6.25 -3.25 -8.22
CA GLY A 60 6.12 -4.54 -8.91
C GLY A 60 4.99 -5.43 -8.37
N ASP A 61 4.56 -6.39 -9.19
CA ASP A 61 3.33 -7.17 -8.99
C ASP A 61 3.26 -7.92 -7.66
N ALA A 62 4.36 -8.59 -7.28
CA ALA A 62 4.41 -9.39 -6.06
C ALA A 62 4.21 -8.57 -4.78
N CYS A 63 4.64 -7.30 -4.80
CA CYS A 63 4.62 -6.41 -3.64
C CYS A 63 3.35 -5.56 -3.64
N ALA A 64 2.84 -5.21 -4.82
CA ALA A 64 1.52 -4.63 -5.00
C ALA A 64 0.40 -5.57 -4.52
N ALA A 65 0.53 -6.89 -4.74
CA ALA A 65 -0.40 -7.88 -4.21
C ALA A 65 -0.58 -7.79 -2.69
N SER A 66 0.53 -7.55 -1.97
CA SER A 66 0.48 -7.39 -0.50
C SER A 66 -0.32 -6.14 -0.10
N LEU A 67 -0.15 -5.02 -0.82
CA LEU A 67 -0.93 -3.80 -0.59
C LEU A 67 -2.42 -4.03 -0.84
N VAL A 68 -2.78 -4.69 -1.95
CA VAL A 68 -4.17 -5.02 -2.29
C VAL A 68 -4.80 -5.93 -1.23
N THR A 69 -4.07 -6.95 -0.75
CA THR A 69 -4.59 -7.84 0.32
C THR A 69 -4.81 -7.14 1.66
N ALA A 70 -4.17 -5.99 1.89
CA ALA A 70 -4.33 -5.21 3.10
C ALA A 70 -5.46 -4.17 3.05
N LEU A 71 -5.95 -3.83 1.84
CA LEU A 71 -7.04 -2.88 1.65
C LEU A 71 -8.31 -3.21 2.46
N PRO A 72 -8.73 -4.48 2.64
CA PRO A 72 -9.90 -4.80 3.45
C PRO A 72 -9.80 -4.33 4.92
N GLY A 73 -8.59 -4.23 5.47
CA GLY A 73 -8.37 -3.69 6.82
C GLY A 73 -8.23 -2.17 6.87
N ALA A 74 -7.99 -1.52 5.73
CA ALA A 74 -7.92 -0.08 5.58
C ALA A 74 -9.32 0.54 5.44
N THR A 75 -10.16 0.36 6.47
CA THR A 75 -11.60 0.69 6.44
C THR A 75 -11.92 2.17 6.20
N CYS A 76 -10.96 3.07 6.40
CA CYS A 76 -11.13 4.50 6.15
C CYS A 76 -10.57 4.98 4.81
N LEU A 77 -9.91 4.09 4.03
CA LEU A 77 -9.23 4.47 2.79
C LEU A 77 -10.24 4.71 1.67
N GLU A 78 -10.24 5.91 1.13
CA GLU A 78 -11.13 6.37 0.07
C GLU A 78 -10.39 6.49 -1.28
N THR A 79 -9.08 6.72 -1.26
CA THR A 79 -8.27 6.93 -2.46
C THR A 79 -6.91 6.24 -2.33
N LEU A 80 -6.58 5.41 -3.31
CA LEU A 80 -5.26 4.79 -3.49
C LEU A 80 -4.79 5.08 -4.91
N ASP A 81 -3.66 5.79 -5.02
CA ASP A 81 -3.00 6.08 -6.29
C ASP A 81 -1.73 5.25 -6.41
N MET A 82 -1.66 4.45 -7.48
CA MET A 82 -0.52 3.58 -7.80
C MET A 82 -0.02 3.81 -9.24
N GLU A 83 -0.20 5.01 -9.79
CA GLU A 83 0.24 5.32 -11.15
C GLU A 83 1.76 5.08 -11.33
N CYS A 84 2.17 4.54 -12.48
CA CYS A 84 3.57 4.30 -12.82
C CYS A 84 4.37 3.51 -11.76
N THR A 85 3.75 2.53 -11.11
CA THR A 85 4.39 1.74 -10.03
C THR A 85 5.16 0.49 -10.49
N GLY A 86 5.29 0.31 -11.81
CA GLY A 86 5.88 -0.89 -12.42
C GLY A 86 5.01 -2.14 -12.25
N ILE A 87 3.72 -1.95 -11.97
CA ILE A 87 2.70 -2.99 -11.91
C ILE A 87 2.28 -3.35 -13.35
N THR A 88 2.17 -4.64 -13.63
CA THR A 88 1.67 -5.21 -14.88
C THR A 88 0.32 -5.90 -14.67
N ASP A 89 -0.39 -6.26 -15.74
CA ASP A 89 -1.71 -6.91 -15.67
C ASP A 89 -1.72 -8.21 -14.83
N PHE A 90 -0.55 -8.80 -14.54
CA PHE A 90 -0.43 -9.92 -13.62
C PHE A 90 -0.87 -9.59 -12.19
N SER A 91 -0.71 -8.36 -11.71
CA SER A 91 -1.19 -7.99 -10.37
C SER A 91 -2.69 -7.73 -10.32
N GLY A 92 -3.36 -7.52 -11.46
CA GLY A 92 -4.83 -7.50 -11.54
C GLY A 92 -5.44 -8.89 -11.34
N GLN A 93 -4.63 -9.94 -11.53
CA GLN A 93 -4.93 -11.33 -11.21
C GLN A 93 -4.43 -11.73 -9.82
N VAL A 94 -4.31 -10.78 -8.88
CA VAL A 94 -4.30 -11.15 -7.47
C VAL A 94 -5.66 -11.74 -7.19
N ASP A 95 -5.66 -13.07 -7.28
CA ASP A 95 -6.76 -13.98 -7.15
C ASP A 95 -7.77 -13.41 -6.15
N CYS A 96 -8.88 -12.92 -6.71
CA CYS A 96 -10.04 -12.49 -5.98
C CYS A 96 -10.64 -13.71 -5.27
N VAL A 97 -9.96 -14.22 -4.24
CA VAL A 97 -10.55 -15.05 -3.18
C VAL A 97 -11.64 -14.24 -2.44
N TYR A 98 -11.70 -12.93 -2.67
CA TYR A 98 -12.91 -12.12 -2.50
C TYR A 98 -13.35 -11.55 -3.86
N GLY A 99 -14.27 -12.27 -4.51
CA GLY A 99 -14.77 -11.96 -5.85
C GLY A 99 -15.19 -10.52 -6.04
N PHE A 100 -14.58 -9.83 -6.99
CA PHE A 100 -15.28 -8.90 -7.87
C PHE A 100 -14.81 -9.14 -9.30
N SER A 101 -15.70 -9.77 -10.06
CA SER A 101 -15.63 -9.86 -11.51
C SER A 101 -15.76 -8.45 -12.08
N TYR A 102 -14.79 -8.02 -12.88
CA TYR A 102 -15.05 -7.07 -13.95
C TYR A 102 -14.44 -7.64 -15.23
N GLY A 103 -15.31 -8.30 -16.00
CA GLY A 103 -15.04 -8.56 -17.40
C GLY A 103 -15.14 -7.28 -18.20
N LEU A 104 -14.19 -7.11 -19.13
CA LEU A 104 -14.41 -6.77 -20.53
C LEU A 104 -13.43 -7.60 -21.36
#